data_AF-A0A5C8C6J5-F1
#
_entry.id   AF-A0A5C8C6J5-F1
#
_cell.length_a   1.000
_cell.length_b   1.000
_cell.length_c   1.000
_cell.angle_alpha   90.00
_cell.angle_beta   90.00
_cell.angle_gamma   90.00
#
_symmetry.space_group_name_H-M   'P 1'
#
loop_
_entity.id
_entity.type
_entity.pdbx_description
1 polymer ?
#
loop_
_entity_poly.entity_id
_entity_poly.type
_entity_poly.pdbx_seq_one_letter_code
_entity_poly.pdbx_strand_id
1 'polypeptide(L)'
;AHIEGKASMILDMSGLAQNGGAVLSHVRLSQNTADVTCSRIVTGTADLLIAADEVVAVAKETITLAESSRTYGVINTHLIPIADFIMNRDFDFKRGKVNLVLENALRKDSAFLDFTKPAETLLGDSIATNMMMMGYAYQKGLLPVGAKAIEQAIELNAVSIKMNTQAFRLGRLAAHDPAKLASMMKGDEPEAPKTLDEMSLDEVIAHRTKLLTDYQNAAYAARYRDLVDQVRKVAFDGGYGEALPRAVAINYAKLLAYKDEYEVARLYSGEAFAESLGKQFEGDYKISFNLAPPILQSGVDALGRPKKRVFGAWMMPVFRTMAKFRSLRGTMFDPFGYSEDRKLERNLIKGYEQDVVTAVKLLSPKTHDIAVELLSLPDQIRGYGPVKEASVAKAKARYEQLAKDLVNPPPLVAPRIAAE
;
A
#
# COMPACT_ATOMS: atom_id res chain seq x y z
N ALA A 1 15.39 21.84 -25.72
CA ALA A 1 15.47 23.31 -25.88
C ALA A 1 16.84 23.74 -26.40
N HIS A 2 17.93 23.48 -25.69
CA HIS A 2 19.28 23.84 -26.14
C HIS A 2 19.65 23.30 -27.54
N ILE A 3 19.32 22.02 -27.81
CA ILE A 3 19.49 21.38 -29.14
C ILE A 3 18.79 22.17 -30.27
N GLU A 4 17.69 22.86 -29.96
CA GLU A 4 16.89 23.64 -30.92
C GLU A 4 17.19 25.14 -30.89
N GLY A 5 18.24 25.57 -30.17
CA GLY A 5 18.58 26.99 -30.00
C GLY A 5 17.57 27.79 -29.16
N LYS A 6 16.68 27.11 -28.42
CA LYS A 6 15.67 27.73 -27.55
C LYS A 6 16.24 28.01 -26.16
N ALA A 7 15.70 29.02 -25.48
CA ALA A 7 16.05 29.30 -24.10
C ALA A 7 15.50 28.21 -23.17
N SER A 8 16.30 27.85 -22.16
CA SER A 8 15.88 26.99 -21.06
C SER A 8 16.50 27.45 -19.76
N MET A 9 15.68 27.58 -18.72
CA MET A 9 16.14 27.74 -17.34
C MET A 9 15.43 26.73 -16.45
N ILE A 10 16.18 26.15 -15.51
CA ILE A 10 15.69 25.13 -14.59
C ILE A 10 16.02 25.59 -13.17
N LEU A 11 15.08 25.37 -12.25
CA LEU A 11 15.30 25.47 -10.81
C LEU A 11 14.79 24.18 -10.18
N ASP A 12 15.72 23.39 -9.66
CA ASP A 12 15.40 22.15 -8.96
C ASP A 12 15.37 22.39 -7.45
N MET A 13 14.28 22.00 -6.82
CA MET A 13 14.12 22.01 -5.37
C MET A 13 14.16 20.56 -4.89
N SER A 14 15.32 20.13 -4.38
CA SER A 14 15.44 18.85 -3.71
C SER A 14 14.90 18.95 -2.28
N GLY A 15 13.97 18.06 -1.92
CA GLY A 15 13.57 17.90 -0.53
C GLY A 15 14.74 17.39 0.32
N LEU A 16 14.79 17.79 1.60
CA LEU A 16 15.82 17.34 2.57
C LEU A 16 15.77 15.84 2.88
N ALA A 17 14.74 15.12 2.43
CA ALA A 17 14.57 13.70 2.72
C ALA A 17 15.38 12.85 1.74
N GLN A 18 16.40 12.15 2.26
CA GLN A 18 17.28 11.27 1.48
C GLN A 18 16.58 10.10 0.78
N ASN A 19 15.32 9.79 1.13
CA ASN A 19 14.47 8.83 0.42
C ASN A 19 12.99 9.23 0.60
N GLY A 20 12.32 9.66 -0.49
CA GLY A 20 10.86 9.86 -0.50
C GLY A 20 10.34 11.27 -0.20
N GLY A 21 11.19 12.31 -0.26
CA GLY A 21 10.73 13.70 -0.23
C GLY A 21 10.14 14.13 -1.59
N ALA A 22 9.10 14.96 -1.57
CA ALA A 22 8.60 15.60 -2.77
C ALA A 22 9.71 16.43 -3.43
N VAL A 23 9.96 16.19 -4.72
CA VAL A 23 10.89 16.97 -5.53
C VAL A 23 10.07 17.81 -6.50
N LEU A 24 10.41 19.09 -6.60
CA LEU A 24 9.75 20.04 -7.49
C LEU A 24 10.79 20.69 -8.40
N SER A 25 10.58 20.61 -9.70
CA SER A 25 11.42 21.26 -10.70
C SER A 25 10.61 22.31 -11.44
N HIS A 26 11.08 23.55 -11.44
CA HIS A 26 10.56 24.61 -12.29
C HIS A 26 11.35 24.62 -13.60
N VAL A 27 10.65 24.46 -14.72
CA VAL A 27 11.25 24.47 -16.05
C VAL A 27 10.62 25.58 -16.86
N ARG A 28 11.44 26.53 -17.32
CA ARG A 28 11.03 27.58 -18.26
C ARG A 28 11.69 27.40 -19.59
N LEU A 29 10.88 27.36 -20.63
CA LEU A 29 11.29 27.24 -22.02
C LEU A 29 10.72 28.43 -22.79
N SER A 30 11.55 29.08 -23.61
CA SER A 30 11.09 30.11 -24.55
C SER A 30 11.75 29.96 -25.91
N GLN A 31 11.06 30.41 -26.95
CA GLN A 31 11.65 30.52 -28.28
C GLN A 31 12.71 31.63 -28.33
N ASN A 32 12.54 32.72 -27.57
CA ASN A 32 13.53 33.81 -27.50
C ASN A 32 14.31 33.75 -26.20
N THR A 33 15.62 33.85 -26.29
CA THR A 33 16.54 33.81 -25.14
C THR A 33 16.38 34.99 -24.19
N ALA A 34 15.92 36.14 -24.69
CA ALA A 34 15.68 37.33 -23.87
C ALA A 34 14.46 37.20 -22.92
N ASP A 35 13.53 36.29 -23.20
CA ASP A 35 12.26 36.21 -22.47
C ASP A 35 12.38 35.47 -21.12
N VAL A 36 13.44 34.67 -20.94
CA VAL A 36 13.62 33.87 -19.73
C VAL A 36 14.63 34.53 -18.80
N THR A 37 14.12 35.37 -17.90
CA THR A 37 14.94 36.16 -16.96
C THR A 37 14.97 35.57 -15.53
N CYS A 38 14.06 34.65 -15.21
CA CYS A 38 13.97 34.02 -13.90
C CYS A 38 13.53 32.56 -14.02
N SER A 39 14.24 31.65 -13.36
CA SER A 39 13.94 30.21 -13.34
C SER A 39 12.71 29.87 -12.49
N ARG A 40 12.32 30.72 -11.53
CA ARG A 40 11.20 30.44 -10.62
C ARG A 40 9.86 30.74 -11.31
N ILE A 41 8.98 29.73 -11.37
CA ILE A 41 7.57 29.91 -11.72
C ILE A 41 6.87 30.63 -10.57
N VAL A 42 6.07 31.63 -10.91
CA VAL A 42 5.33 32.45 -9.95
C VAL A 42 3.94 31.85 -9.74
N THR A 43 3.34 32.10 -8.59
CA THR A 43 1.96 31.71 -8.24
C THR A 43 0.98 31.98 -9.38
N GLY A 44 0.16 30.97 -9.73
CA GLY A 44 -0.86 31.04 -10.78
C GLY A 44 -0.34 31.19 -12.22
N THR A 45 0.97 31.03 -12.47
CA THR A 45 1.56 31.25 -13.80
C THR A 45 2.07 29.99 -14.51
N ALA A 46 1.90 28.81 -13.92
CA ALA A 46 2.29 27.56 -14.57
C ALA A 46 1.39 27.29 -15.79
N ASP A 47 1.99 27.01 -16.95
CA ASP A 47 1.25 26.60 -18.15
C ASP A 47 0.96 25.09 -18.14
N LEU A 48 1.88 24.30 -17.60
CA LEU A 48 1.83 22.84 -17.55
C LEU A 48 2.32 22.33 -16.20
N LEU A 49 1.56 21.42 -15.59
CA LEU A 49 1.97 20.63 -14.44
C LEU A 49 2.06 19.16 -14.84
N ILE A 50 3.26 18.57 -14.80
CA ILE A 50 3.46 17.12 -14.95
C ILE A 50 3.74 16.57 -13.55
N ALA A 51 2.83 15.77 -13.00
CA ALA A 51 2.96 15.22 -11.65
C ALA A 51 2.86 13.69 -11.65
N ALA A 52 3.95 13.04 -11.27
CA ALA A 52 4.04 11.56 -11.20
C ALA A 52 3.28 10.96 -10.00
N ASP A 53 2.81 11.80 -9.08
CA ASP A 53 2.02 11.43 -7.91
C ASP A 53 1.06 12.57 -7.54
N GLU A 54 -0.17 12.22 -7.16
CA GLU A 54 -1.24 13.17 -6.84
C GLU A 54 -0.98 13.96 -5.55
N VAL A 55 -0.32 13.36 -4.56
CA VAL A 55 -0.06 14.00 -3.26
C VAL A 55 0.95 15.13 -3.41
N VAL A 56 1.99 14.92 -4.21
CA VAL A 56 2.96 15.97 -4.55
C VAL A 56 2.29 17.09 -5.37
N ALA A 57 1.31 16.74 -6.22
CA ALA A 57 0.58 17.72 -7.02
C ALA A 57 -0.28 18.66 -6.15
N VAL A 58 -0.93 18.14 -5.10
CA VAL A 58 -1.76 18.95 -4.18
C VAL A 58 -0.96 19.66 -3.08
N ALA A 59 0.34 19.37 -2.96
CA ALA A 59 1.20 20.07 -2.00
C ALA A 59 1.12 21.58 -2.22
N LYS A 60 1.19 22.35 -1.13
CA LYS A 60 0.99 23.81 -1.15
C LYS A 60 1.95 24.49 -2.13
N GLU A 61 3.19 24.03 -2.19
CA GLU A 61 4.26 24.53 -3.04
C GLU A 61 3.96 24.33 -4.52
N THR A 62 3.22 23.28 -4.89
CA THR A 62 2.87 22.95 -6.27
C THR A 62 1.54 23.58 -6.67
N ILE A 63 0.48 23.38 -5.87
CA ILE A 63 -0.88 23.77 -6.22
C ILE A 63 -1.03 25.29 -6.34
N THR A 64 -0.25 26.07 -5.58
CA THR A 64 -0.27 27.53 -5.64
C THR A 64 0.32 28.08 -6.95
N LEU A 65 1.06 27.27 -7.71
CA LEU A 65 1.57 27.66 -9.03
C LEU A 65 0.52 27.49 -10.13
N ALA A 66 -0.52 26.69 -9.87
CA ALA A 66 -1.57 26.39 -10.82
C ALA A 66 -2.69 27.43 -10.80
N GLU A 67 -3.31 27.62 -11.96
CA GLU A 67 -4.53 28.40 -12.14
C GLU A 67 -5.50 27.66 -13.07
N SER A 68 -6.77 27.60 -12.67
CA SER A 68 -7.81 26.80 -13.30
C SER A 68 -8.07 27.16 -14.77
N SER A 69 -7.85 28.42 -15.15
CA SER A 69 -8.02 28.90 -16.52
C SER A 69 -6.77 28.72 -17.40
N ARG A 70 -5.63 28.33 -16.83
CA ARG A 70 -4.32 28.36 -17.51
C ARG A 70 -3.60 27.02 -17.48
N THR A 71 -3.46 26.43 -16.31
CA THR A 71 -2.57 25.31 -16.06
C THR A 71 -3.20 24.01 -16.53
N TYR A 72 -2.58 23.37 -17.51
CA TYR A 72 -2.94 22.02 -17.92
C TYR A 72 -2.21 21.00 -17.03
N GLY A 73 -2.94 20.06 -16.43
CA GLY A 73 -2.36 18.96 -15.67
C GLY A 73 -2.16 17.70 -16.52
N VAL A 74 -0.99 17.09 -16.41
CA VAL A 74 -0.75 15.68 -16.75
C VAL A 74 -0.43 14.98 -15.44
N ILE A 75 -1.45 14.40 -14.83
CA ILE A 75 -1.42 13.84 -13.48
C ILE A 75 -1.46 12.32 -13.57
N ASN A 76 -0.48 11.68 -12.94
CA ASN A 76 -0.47 10.24 -12.77
C ASN A 76 -1.34 9.86 -11.56
N THR A 77 -2.39 9.10 -11.81
CA THR A 77 -3.32 8.67 -10.75
C THR A 77 -2.87 7.39 -10.05
N HIS A 78 -1.69 6.87 -10.41
CA HIS A 78 -1.13 5.69 -9.76
C HIS A 78 -0.69 6.04 -8.34
N LEU A 79 -1.15 5.24 -7.38
CA LEU A 79 -0.90 5.49 -5.98
C LEU A 79 0.47 4.93 -5.58
N ILE A 80 1.43 5.82 -5.36
CA ILE A 80 2.75 5.44 -4.83
C ILE A 80 2.75 5.72 -3.32
N PRO A 81 2.91 4.70 -2.45
CA PRO A 81 3.01 4.94 -1.02
C PRO A 81 4.27 5.75 -0.69
N ILE A 82 4.12 7.01 -0.26
CA ILE A 82 5.22 7.93 0.07
C ILE A 82 5.77 7.63 1.47
N ALA A 83 6.96 8.10 1.84
CA ALA A 83 7.57 7.81 3.14
C ALA A 83 6.68 8.14 4.36
N ASP A 84 5.86 9.20 4.28
CA ASP A 84 4.89 9.56 5.33
C ASP A 84 3.78 8.50 5.53
N PHE A 85 3.49 7.70 4.50
CA PHE A 85 2.61 6.52 4.58
C PHE A 85 3.14 5.47 5.56
N ILE A 86 4.47 5.34 5.70
CA ILE A 86 5.11 4.40 6.63
C ILE A 86 4.88 4.85 8.09
N MET A 87 4.72 6.16 8.32
CA MET A 87 4.54 6.72 9.67
C MET A 87 3.08 6.83 10.11
N ASN A 88 2.12 6.96 9.19
CA ASN A 88 0.70 7.08 9.53
C ASN A 88 -0.08 5.77 9.32
N ARG A 89 -0.19 5.01 10.41
CA ARG A 89 -0.79 3.65 10.47
C ARG A 89 -2.25 3.55 9.97
N ASP A 90 -3.03 4.63 10.12
CA ASP A 90 -4.48 4.64 9.93
C ASP A 90 -4.89 5.56 8.75
N PHE A 91 -3.96 5.88 7.84
CA PHE A 91 -4.21 6.78 6.72
C PHE A 91 -5.09 6.12 5.65
N ASP A 92 -6.35 6.53 5.60
CA ASP A 92 -7.29 6.18 4.53
C ASP A 92 -7.12 7.13 3.35
N PHE A 93 -6.69 6.59 2.21
CA PHE A 93 -6.56 7.35 0.97
C PHE A 93 -7.96 7.64 0.41
N LYS A 94 -8.53 8.78 0.81
CA LYS A 94 -9.76 9.29 0.20
C LYS A 94 -9.46 9.79 -1.22
N ARG A 95 -9.32 8.87 -2.20
CA ARG A 95 -9.14 9.16 -3.65
C ARG A 95 -10.00 10.33 -4.11
N GLY A 96 -11.26 10.36 -3.67
CA GLY A 96 -12.21 11.41 -4.05
C GLY A 96 -11.85 12.83 -3.55
N LYS A 97 -11.10 13.00 -2.45
CA LYS A 97 -10.79 14.33 -1.92
C LYS A 97 -9.56 14.97 -2.58
N VAL A 98 -8.54 14.19 -2.92
CA VAL A 98 -7.32 14.69 -3.57
C VAL A 98 -7.63 15.09 -5.02
N ASN A 99 -8.37 14.25 -5.74
CA ASN A 99 -8.75 14.51 -7.13
C ASN A 99 -9.60 15.77 -7.24
N LEU A 100 -10.55 15.97 -6.32
CA LEU A 100 -11.41 17.15 -6.34
C LEU A 100 -10.62 18.47 -6.19
N VAL A 101 -9.53 18.48 -5.43
CA VAL A 101 -8.68 19.68 -5.30
C VAL A 101 -7.95 19.97 -6.62
N LEU A 102 -7.35 18.95 -7.23
CA LEU A 102 -6.66 19.09 -8.51
C LEU A 102 -7.60 19.46 -9.65
N GLU A 103 -8.78 18.83 -9.72
CA GLU A 103 -9.82 19.11 -10.71
C GLU A 103 -10.36 20.55 -10.62
N ASN A 104 -10.25 21.18 -9.46
CA ASN A 104 -10.63 22.58 -9.26
C ASN A 104 -9.49 23.56 -9.54
N ALA A 105 -8.24 23.19 -9.27
CA ALA A 105 -7.07 24.06 -9.45
C ALA A 105 -6.49 24.04 -10.87
N LEU A 106 -6.79 23.00 -11.66
CA LEU A 106 -6.29 22.80 -13.02
C LEU A 106 -7.40 23.01 -14.05
N ARG A 107 -7.02 23.14 -15.33
CA ARG A 107 -7.98 23.20 -16.42
C ARG A 107 -8.84 21.94 -16.49
N LYS A 108 -10.11 22.10 -16.87
CA LYS A 108 -11.08 21.00 -16.96
C LYS A 108 -10.74 19.93 -18.00
N ASP A 109 -9.88 20.24 -18.96
CA ASP A 109 -9.37 19.31 -19.97
C ASP A 109 -8.05 18.62 -19.56
N SER A 110 -7.59 18.80 -18.31
CA SER A 110 -6.41 18.14 -17.78
C SER A 110 -6.54 16.61 -17.81
N ALA A 111 -5.41 15.93 -17.98
CA ALA A 111 -5.34 14.48 -18.04
C ALA A 111 -5.05 13.89 -16.66
N PHE A 112 -5.96 13.03 -16.18
CA PHE A 112 -5.79 12.19 -14.99
C PHE A 112 -5.80 10.73 -15.47
N LEU A 113 -4.62 10.12 -15.60
CA LEU A 113 -4.45 8.77 -16.14
C LEU A 113 -3.45 7.99 -15.30
N ASP A 114 -3.58 6.67 -15.24
CA ASP A 114 -2.54 5.80 -14.68
C ASP A 114 -1.46 5.58 -15.76
N PHE A 115 -0.36 6.33 -15.64
CA PHE A 115 0.81 6.21 -16.51
C PHE A 115 1.80 5.14 -16.04
N THR A 116 1.71 4.73 -14.76
CA THR A 116 2.62 3.74 -14.18
C THR A 116 2.25 2.33 -14.63
N LYS A 117 0.97 1.96 -14.63
CA LYS A 117 0.51 0.65 -15.10
C LYS A 117 1.00 0.32 -16.53
N PRO A 118 0.82 1.18 -17.56
CA PRO A 118 1.35 0.90 -18.89
C PRO A 118 2.89 0.91 -18.94
N ALA A 119 3.56 1.73 -18.14
CA ALA A 119 5.02 1.74 -18.05
C ALA A 119 5.55 0.39 -17.53
N GLU A 120 4.99 -0.12 -16.43
CA GLU A 120 5.35 -1.44 -15.88
C GLU A 120 4.98 -2.58 -16.82
N THR A 121 3.76 -2.55 -17.38
CA THR A 121 3.25 -3.66 -18.20
C THR A 121 4.00 -3.78 -19.53
N LEU A 122 4.30 -2.66 -20.19
CA LEU A 122 4.86 -2.66 -21.54
C LEU A 122 6.38 -2.51 -21.57
N LEU A 123 6.98 -1.91 -20.53
CA LEU A 123 8.42 -1.62 -20.48
C LEU A 123 9.13 -2.29 -19.30
N GLY A 124 8.39 -2.91 -18.38
CA GLY A 124 8.94 -3.67 -17.26
C GLY A 124 9.36 -2.83 -16.04
N ASP A 125 9.26 -1.50 -16.11
CA ASP A 125 9.76 -0.62 -15.05
C ASP A 125 8.92 0.67 -14.91
N SER A 126 8.52 0.96 -13.67
CA SER A 126 7.83 2.19 -13.27
C SER A 126 8.63 3.46 -13.54
N ILE A 127 9.97 3.40 -13.63
CA ILE A 127 10.84 4.54 -13.95
C ILE A 127 10.45 5.18 -15.30
N ALA A 128 9.91 4.38 -16.23
CA ALA A 128 9.47 4.87 -17.52
C ALA A 128 8.22 5.79 -17.46
N THR A 129 7.50 5.86 -16.32
CA THR A 129 6.31 6.71 -16.11
C THR A 129 6.59 8.16 -16.49
N ASN A 130 7.67 8.75 -15.99
CA ASN A 130 8.00 10.17 -16.21
C ASN A 130 8.18 10.50 -17.69
N MET A 131 8.83 9.59 -18.42
CA MET A 131 9.07 9.76 -19.86
C MET A 131 7.81 9.53 -20.67
N MET A 132 6.93 8.63 -20.23
CA MET A 132 5.61 8.42 -20.82
C MET A 132 4.71 9.64 -20.64
N MET A 133 4.69 10.26 -19.46
CA MET A 133 3.96 11.50 -19.20
C MET A 133 4.49 12.66 -20.07
N MET A 134 5.81 12.76 -20.24
CA MET A 134 6.42 13.75 -21.14
C MET A 134 5.99 13.53 -22.59
N GLY A 135 5.92 12.27 -23.04
CA GLY A 135 5.39 11.91 -24.36
C GLY A 135 3.93 12.31 -24.56
N TYR A 136 3.09 12.12 -23.54
CA TYR A 136 1.70 12.55 -23.54
C TYR A 136 1.60 14.08 -23.66
N ALA A 137 2.34 14.81 -22.82
CA ALA A 137 2.37 16.27 -22.84
C ALA A 137 2.82 16.83 -24.19
N TYR A 138 3.87 16.24 -24.79
CA TYR A 138 4.33 16.58 -26.13
C TYR A 138 3.22 16.40 -27.18
N GLN A 139 2.55 15.25 -27.18
CA GLN A 139 1.54 14.94 -28.20
C GLN A 139 0.30 15.85 -28.09
N LYS A 140 0.00 16.36 -26.89
CA LYS A 140 -1.03 17.39 -26.66
C LYS A 140 -0.58 18.80 -27.04
N GLY A 141 0.66 18.98 -27.51
CA GLY A 141 1.20 20.29 -27.91
C GLY A 141 1.59 21.19 -26.74
N LEU A 142 1.76 20.63 -25.54
CA LEU A 142 2.03 21.39 -24.32
C LEU A 142 3.51 21.73 -24.12
N LEU A 143 4.40 21.12 -24.92
CA LEU A 143 5.84 21.32 -24.83
C LEU A 143 6.35 22.11 -26.06
N PRO A 144 7.05 23.25 -25.88
CA PRO A 144 7.57 24.06 -26.97
C PRO A 144 8.90 23.53 -27.52
N VAL A 145 9.03 22.21 -27.65
CA VAL A 145 10.22 21.51 -28.18
C VAL A 145 9.78 20.40 -29.12
N GLY A 146 10.56 20.08 -30.15
CA GLY A 146 10.27 19.02 -31.12
C GLY A 146 10.63 17.62 -30.62
N ALA A 147 9.89 16.61 -31.10
CA ALA A 147 10.14 15.20 -30.74
C ALA A 147 11.57 14.74 -31.05
N LYS A 148 12.14 15.17 -32.19
CA LYS A 148 13.52 14.81 -32.56
C LYS A 148 14.53 15.30 -31.53
N ALA A 149 14.35 16.52 -31.00
CA ALA A 149 15.23 17.06 -29.98
C ALA A 149 15.06 16.34 -28.62
N ILE A 150 13.85 15.89 -28.29
CA ILE A 150 13.61 15.05 -27.10
C ILE A 150 14.30 13.69 -27.26
N GLU A 151 14.10 13.00 -28.39
CA GLU A 151 14.74 11.70 -28.65
C GLU A 151 16.27 11.83 -28.67
N GLN A 152 16.82 12.89 -29.27
CA GLN A 152 18.26 13.16 -29.23
C GLN A 152 18.77 13.48 -27.80
N ALA A 153 17.98 14.17 -26.97
CA ALA A 153 18.34 14.40 -25.57
C ALA A 153 18.36 13.10 -24.75
N ILE A 154 17.46 12.16 -25.05
CA ILE A 154 17.48 10.80 -24.46
C ILE A 154 18.78 10.07 -24.84
N GLU A 155 19.19 10.13 -26.11
CA GLU A 155 20.44 9.53 -26.58
C GLU A 155 21.67 10.13 -25.89
N LEU A 156 21.72 11.47 -25.76
CA LEU A 156 22.83 12.17 -25.10
C LEU A 156 22.95 11.87 -23.61
N ASN A 157 21.83 11.61 -22.93
CA ASN A 157 21.84 11.22 -21.51
C ASN A 157 22.40 9.81 -21.29
N ALA A 158 22.49 8.98 -22.31
CA ALA A 158 23.13 7.65 -22.32
C ALA A 158 22.60 6.63 -21.28
N VAL A 159 21.47 6.89 -20.64
CA VAL A 159 20.83 5.99 -19.65
C VAL A 159 19.58 5.37 -20.25
N SER A 160 19.55 4.03 -20.29
CA SER A 160 18.39 3.23 -20.72
C SER A 160 17.70 3.76 -21.98
N ILE A 161 18.50 4.16 -22.99
CA ILE A 161 18.06 4.89 -24.19
C ILE A 161 16.83 4.24 -24.83
N LYS A 162 16.89 2.92 -25.06
CA LYS A 162 15.79 2.16 -25.69
C LYS A 162 14.49 2.27 -24.90
N MET A 163 14.55 2.09 -23.57
CA MET A 163 13.39 2.17 -22.69
C MET A 163 12.79 3.58 -22.70
N ASN A 164 13.62 4.60 -22.50
CA ASN A 164 13.17 5.99 -22.47
C ASN A 164 12.56 6.44 -23.81
N THR A 165 13.17 6.06 -24.94
CA THR A 165 12.61 6.35 -26.27
C THR A 165 11.28 5.63 -26.48
N GLN A 166 11.14 4.37 -26.05
CA GLN A 166 9.87 3.64 -26.12
C GLN A 166 8.80 4.26 -25.21
N ALA A 167 9.16 4.64 -23.99
CA ALA A 167 8.28 5.32 -23.04
C ALA A 167 7.72 6.62 -23.62
N PHE A 168 8.59 7.47 -24.18
CA PHE A 168 8.18 8.71 -24.83
C PHE A 168 7.18 8.45 -25.97
N ARG A 169 7.45 7.44 -26.81
CA ARG A 169 6.56 7.06 -27.93
C ARG A 169 5.24 6.46 -27.45
N LEU A 170 5.23 5.65 -26.40
CA LEU A 170 4.01 5.12 -25.78
C LEU A 170 3.19 6.24 -25.14
N GLY A 171 3.83 7.25 -24.55
CA GLY A 171 3.17 8.44 -24.04
C GLY A 171 2.44 9.21 -25.13
N ARG A 172 3.09 9.36 -26.30
CA ARG A 172 2.47 9.95 -27.48
C ARG A 172 1.29 9.10 -27.98
N LEU A 173 1.44 7.78 -28.02
CA LEU A 173 0.35 6.87 -28.36
C LEU A 173 -0.82 7.01 -27.38
N ALA A 174 -0.56 7.13 -26.08
CA ALA A 174 -1.59 7.31 -25.05
C ALA A 174 -2.44 8.57 -25.26
N ALA A 175 -1.85 9.64 -25.80
CA ALA A 175 -2.58 10.88 -26.12
C ALA A 175 -3.32 10.83 -27.46
N HIS A 176 -2.82 10.05 -28.43
CA HIS A 176 -3.35 9.98 -29.80
C HIS A 176 -4.38 8.87 -30.00
N ASP A 177 -4.11 7.67 -29.47
CA ASP A 177 -4.93 6.46 -29.56
C ASP A 177 -4.88 5.66 -28.24
N PRO A 178 -5.66 6.08 -27.22
CA PRO A 178 -5.74 5.38 -25.94
C PRO A 178 -6.24 3.94 -26.07
N ALA A 179 -7.12 3.67 -27.05
CA ALA A 179 -7.68 2.33 -27.26
C ALA A 179 -6.61 1.33 -27.71
N LYS A 180 -5.68 1.78 -28.56
CA LYS A 180 -4.55 0.96 -28.98
C LYS A 180 -3.58 0.69 -27.84
N LEU A 181 -3.29 1.68 -27.00
CA LEU A 181 -2.49 1.45 -25.80
C LEU A 181 -3.15 0.38 -24.90
N ALA A 182 -4.45 0.50 -24.63
CA ALA A 182 -5.18 -0.49 -23.84
C ALA A 182 -5.14 -1.89 -24.48
N SER A 183 -5.23 -1.99 -25.81
CA SER A 183 -5.13 -3.28 -26.51
C SER A 183 -3.75 -3.94 -26.39
N MET A 184 -2.67 -3.15 -26.29
CA MET A 184 -1.31 -3.66 -26.08
C MET A 184 -1.12 -4.26 -24.68
N MET A 185 -1.96 -3.87 -23.72
CA MET A 185 -1.95 -4.38 -22.35
C MET A 185 -2.88 -5.58 -22.12
N LYS A 186 -3.68 -5.99 -23.12
CA LYS A 186 -4.66 -7.10 -22.99
C LYS A 186 -4.03 -8.51 -22.94
N GLY A 187 -2.74 -8.64 -22.61
CA GLY A 187 -2.08 -9.92 -22.36
C GLY A 187 -1.98 -10.19 -20.86
N ASP A 188 -2.48 -11.34 -20.41
CA ASP A 188 -2.42 -11.89 -19.04
C ASP A 188 -2.37 -10.82 -17.92
N GLU A 189 -3.37 -9.94 -17.86
CA GLU A 189 -3.60 -9.18 -16.63
C GLU A 189 -4.25 -10.12 -15.61
N PRO A 190 -3.57 -10.50 -14.51
CA PRO A 190 -4.30 -10.98 -13.35
C PRO A 190 -5.22 -9.83 -12.89
N GLU A 191 -6.52 -10.11 -12.76
CA GLU A 191 -7.47 -9.15 -12.18
C GLU A 191 -6.88 -8.56 -10.90
N ALA A 192 -6.98 -7.23 -10.76
CA ALA A 192 -6.55 -6.55 -9.55
C ALA A 192 -7.24 -7.23 -8.35
N PRO A 193 -6.49 -7.71 -7.35
CA PRO A 193 -7.08 -8.43 -6.24
C PRO A 193 -8.06 -7.50 -5.53
N LYS A 194 -9.32 -7.93 -5.41
CA LYS A 194 -10.34 -7.21 -4.64
C LYS A 194 -9.82 -6.91 -3.25
N THR A 195 -10.07 -5.71 -2.75
CA THR A 195 -9.85 -5.39 -1.33
C THR A 195 -10.85 -6.17 -0.48
N LEU A 196 -10.54 -6.35 0.81
CA LEU A 196 -11.47 -7.07 1.71
C LEU A 196 -12.83 -6.40 1.75
N ASP A 197 -12.89 -5.07 1.66
CA ASP A 197 -14.14 -4.29 1.70
C ASP A 197 -15.01 -4.52 0.46
N GLU A 198 -14.40 -4.79 -0.68
CA GLU A 198 -15.10 -5.13 -1.94
C GLU A 198 -15.52 -6.61 -2.00
N MET A 199 -14.92 -7.47 -1.18
CA MET A 199 -15.29 -8.89 -1.10
C MET A 199 -16.59 -9.08 -0.31
N SER A 200 -17.49 -9.90 -0.84
CA SER A 200 -18.61 -10.47 -0.11
C SER A 200 -18.15 -11.30 1.09
N LEU A 201 -19.04 -11.57 2.06
CA LEU A 201 -18.70 -12.38 3.22
C LEU A 201 -18.16 -13.77 2.83
N ASP A 202 -18.76 -14.42 1.84
CA ASP A 202 -18.33 -15.74 1.36
C ASP A 202 -16.94 -15.68 0.69
N GLU A 203 -16.66 -14.64 -0.09
CA GLU A 203 -15.33 -14.41 -0.67
C GLU A 203 -14.28 -14.19 0.43
N VAL A 204 -14.59 -13.43 1.48
CA VAL A 204 -13.69 -13.24 2.63
C VAL A 204 -13.41 -14.58 3.31
N ILE A 205 -14.44 -15.37 3.64
CA ILE A 205 -14.28 -16.66 4.31
C ILE A 205 -13.44 -17.61 3.45
N ALA A 206 -13.70 -17.69 2.15
CA ALA A 206 -12.94 -18.52 1.22
C ALA A 206 -11.47 -18.08 1.15
N HIS A 207 -11.23 -16.78 0.99
CA HIS A 207 -9.89 -16.20 0.95
C HIS A 207 -9.11 -16.48 2.25
N ARG A 208 -9.72 -16.29 3.42
CA ARG A 208 -9.08 -16.56 4.72
C ARG A 208 -8.86 -18.03 4.98
N THR A 209 -9.76 -18.90 4.53
CA THR A 209 -9.55 -20.35 4.62
C THR A 209 -8.34 -20.79 3.82
N LYS A 210 -8.19 -20.28 2.58
CA LYS A 210 -7.02 -20.57 1.74
C LYS A 210 -5.75 -20.10 2.44
N LEU A 211 -5.74 -18.85 2.92
CA LEU A 211 -4.62 -18.28 3.68
C LEU A 211 -4.21 -19.17 4.86
N LEU A 212 -5.17 -19.64 5.67
CA LEU A 212 -4.88 -20.45 6.86
C LEU A 212 -4.44 -21.88 6.52
N THR A 213 -4.93 -22.42 5.40
CA THR A 213 -4.50 -23.71 4.86
C THR A 213 -3.03 -23.64 4.43
N ASP A 214 -2.68 -22.56 3.71
CA ASP A 214 -1.32 -22.30 3.25
C ASP A 214 -0.38 -21.95 4.42
N TYR A 215 -0.89 -21.26 5.44
CA TYR A 215 -0.16 -20.86 6.64
C TYR A 215 0.21 -22.05 7.54
N GLN A 216 -0.72 -22.98 7.78
CA GLN A 216 -0.50 -24.14 8.64
C GLN A 216 -0.93 -25.44 7.95
N ASN A 217 -2.24 -25.68 7.84
CA ASN A 217 -2.84 -26.86 7.19
C ASN A 217 -4.38 -26.74 7.15
N ALA A 218 -5.03 -27.71 6.51
CA ALA A 218 -6.49 -27.78 6.38
C ALA A 218 -7.23 -27.85 7.73
N ALA A 219 -6.69 -28.55 8.74
CA ALA A 219 -7.32 -28.63 10.06
C ALA A 219 -7.32 -27.27 10.78
N TYR A 220 -6.27 -26.46 10.60
CA TYR A 220 -6.19 -25.12 11.15
C TYR A 220 -7.19 -24.16 10.47
N ALA A 221 -7.38 -24.31 9.16
CA ALA A 221 -8.41 -23.60 8.43
C ALA A 221 -9.84 -24.04 8.80
N ALA A 222 -10.04 -25.33 9.12
CA ALA A 222 -11.32 -25.85 9.60
C ALA A 222 -11.70 -25.22 10.95
N ARG A 223 -10.77 -25.14 11.91
CA ARG A 223 -10.98 -24.41 13.19
C ARG A 223 -11.48 -22.98 12.97
N TYR A 224 -10.90 -22.28 11.99
CA TYR A 224 -11.35 -20.94 11.61
C TYR A 224 -12.78 -20.95 11.07
N ARG A 225 -13.09 -21.83 10.12
CA ARG A 225 -14.42 -21.94 9.53
C ARG A 225 -15.47 -22.26 10.57
N ASP A 226 -15.22 -23.24 11.43
CA ASP A 226 -16.18 -23.69 12.45
C ASP A 226 -16.65 -22.52 13.33
N LEU A 227 -15.72 -21.67 13.79
CA LEU A 227 -16.06 -20.51 14.61
C LEU A 227 -16.84 -19.45 13.82
N VAL A 228 -16.42 -19.16 12.58
CA VAL A 228 -17.09 -18.17 11.73
C VAL A 228 -18.50 -18.63 11.35
N ASP A 229 -18.67 -19.91 11.01
CA ASP A 229 -19.95 -20.50 10.63
C ASP A 229 -20.92 -20.53 11.83
N GLN A 230 -20.42 -20.78 13.05
CA GLN A 230 -21.21 -20.65 14.27
C GLN A 230 -21.74 -19.23 14.47
N VAL A 231 -20.87 -18.22 14.35
CA VAL A 231 -21.25 -16.81 14.48
C VAL A 231 -22.21 -16.40 13.38
N ARG A 232 -21.94 -16.82 12.14
CA ARG A 232 -22.80 -16.58 10.98
C ARG A 232 -24.19 -17.10 11.24
N LYS A 233 -24.32 -18.37 11.65
CA LYS A 233 -25.61 -18.98 11.95
C LYS A 233 -26.39 -18.16 12.99
N VAL A 234 -25.78 -17.83 14.13
CA VAL A 234 -26.44 -17.05 15.18
C VAL A 234 -26.86 -15.66 14.68
N ALA A 235 -26.00 -14.97 13.94
CA ALA A 235 -26.29 -13.63 13.43
C ALA A 235 -27.45 -13.63 12.43
N PHE A 236 -27.48 -14.58 11.50
CA PHE A 236 -28.54 -14.71 10.51
C PHE A 236 -29.87 -15.21 11.11
N ASP A 237 -29.84 -16.25 11.96
CA ASP A 237 -31.02 -16.77 12.65
C ASP A 237 -31.66 -15.69 13.56
N GLY A 238 -30.83 -14.80 14.13
CA GLY A 238 -31.26 -13.68 14.96
C GLY A 238 -31.60 -12.39 14.21
N GLY A 239 -31.46 -12.34 12.88
CA GLY A 239 -31.77 -11.15 12.07
C GLY A 239 -30.77 -9.98 12.21
N TYR A 240 -29.54 -10.24 12.63
CA TYR A 240 -28.49 -9.23 12.85
C TYR A 240 -27.63 -8.95 11.60
N GLY A 241 -27.77 -9.75 10.54
CA GLY A 241 -27.07 -9.56 9.27
C GLY A 241 -25.57 -9.93 9.31
N GLU A 242 -24.79 -9.33 8.42
CA GLU A 242 -23.41 -9.77 8.12
C GLU A 242 -22.31 -9.08 8.91
N ALA A 243 -22.60 -7.98 9.62
CA ALA A 243 -21.55 -7.16 10.27
C ALA A 243 -20.73 -7.96 11.28
N LEU A 244 -21.40 -8.71 12.16
CA LEU A 244 -20.76 -9.55 13.17
C LEU A 244 -19.95 -10.72 12.57
N PRO A 245 -20.49 -11.59 11.71
CA PRO A 245 -19.71 -12.67 11.11
C PRO A 245 -18.57 -12.15 10.23
N ARG A 246 -18.73 -10.99 9.57
CA ARG A 246 -17.66 -10.35 8.80
C ARG A 246 -16.52 -9.88 9.69
N ALA A 247 -16.83 -9.21 10.81
CA ALA A 247 -15.83 -8.80 11.80
C ALA A 247 -15.04 -10.01 12.30
N VAL A 248 -15.71 -11.12 12.60
CA VAL A 248 -15.06 -12.37 13.02
C VAL A 248 -14.23 -13.00 11.92
N ALA A 249 -14.76 -13.07 10.69
CA ALA A 249 -14.06 -13.64 9.55
C ALA A 249 -12.72 -12.93 9.27
N ILE A 250 -12.68 -11.60 9.40
CA ILE A 250 -11.46 -10.81 9.15
C ILE A 250 -10.49 -10.92 10.33
N ASN A 251 -10.96 -10.64 11.55
CA ASN A 251 -10.09 -10.47 12.70
C ASN A 251 -9.58 -11.78 13.28
N TYR A 252 -10.39 -12.84 13.25
CA TYR A 252 -9.95 -14.14 13.73
C TYR A 252 -8.85 -14.72 12.84
N ALA A 253 -9.00 -14.63 11.51
CA ALA A 253 -7.97 -15.06 10.58
C ALA A 253 -6.66 -14.28 10.76
N LYS A 254 -6.75 -12.97 11.04
CA LYS A 254 -5.59 -12.12 11.34
C LYS A 254 -4.84 -12.59 12.59
N LEU A 255 -5.56 -12.92 13.66
CA LEU A 255 -4.96 -13.44 14.89
C LEU A 255 -4.35 -14.82 14.71
N LEU A 256 -5.00 -15.70 13.94
CA LEU A 256 -4.50 -17.05 13.66
C LEU A 256 -3.24 -17.03 12.77
N ALA A 257 -3.19 -16.13 11.78
CA ALA A 257 -2.08 -15.98 10.83
C ALA A 257 -1.04 -14.93 11.28
N TYR A 258 -0.61 -14.98 12.54
CA TYR A 258 0.45 -14.09 13.02
C TYR A 258 1.79 -14.42 12.35
N LYS A 259 2.59 -13.38 12.05
CA LYS A 259 3.85 -13.56 11.31
C LYS A 259 4.96 -14.07 12.22
N ASP A 260 5.08 -15.38 12.30
CA ASP A 260 6.12 -16.05 13.06
C ASP A 260 7.32 -16.48 12.23
N GLU A 261 8.29 -17.11 12.88
CA GLU A 261 9.55 -17.52 12.26
C GLU A 261 9.32 -18.52 11.11
N TYR A 262 8.35 -19.42 11.26
CA TYR A 262 7.97 -20.39 10.23
C TYR A 262 7.29 -19.72 9.03
N GLU A 263 6.42 -18.74 9.27
CA GLU A 263 5.75 -18.00 8.21
C GLU A 263 6.71 -17.08 7.46
N VAL A 264 7.59 -16.39 8.17
CA VAL A 264 8.69 -15.61 7.56
C VAL A 264 9.53 -16.52 6.66
N ALA A 265 9.90 -17.70 7.16
CA ALA A 265 10.65 -18.67 6.40
C ALA A 265 9.89 -19.16 5.15
N ARG A 266 8.59 -19.45 5.26
CA ARG A 266 7.73 -19.84 4.13
C ARG A 266 7.66 -18.74 3.07
N LEU A 267 7.48 -17.49 3.48
CA LEU A 267 7.39 -16.36 2.56
C LEU A 267 8.70 -16.11 1.79
N TYR A 268 9.85 -16.20 2.45
CA TYR A 268 11.16 -16.05 1.79
C TYR A 268 11.57 -17.27 0.95
N SER A 269 11.01 -18.44 1.26
CA SER A 269 11.34 -19.68 0.56
C SER A 269 10.39 -20.03 -0.59
N GLY A 270 9.30 -19.29 -0.76
CA GLY A 270 8.29 -19.52 -1.78
C GLY A 270 8.69 -19.05 -3.18
N GLU A 271 8.04 -19.63 -4.19
CA GLU A 271 8.24 -19.30 -5.62
C GLU A 271 7.94 -17.82 -5.90
N ALA A 272 6.88 -17.27 -5.29
CA ALA A 272 6.52 -15.86 -5.44
C ALA A 272 7.67 -14.90 -5.05
N PHE A 273 8.46 -15.23 -4.02
CA PHE A 273 9.60 -14.40 -3.64
C PHE A 273 10.74 -14.49 -4.66
N ALA A 274 11.04 -15.70 -5.14
CA ALA A 274 12.03 -15.90 -6.18
C ALA A 274 11.65 -15.21 -7.50
N GLU A 275 10.39 -15.30 -7.89
CA GLU A 275 9.85 -14.58 -9.05
C GLU A 275 9.93 -13.06 -8.85
N SER A 276 9.58 -12.55 -7.67
CA SER A 276 9.69 -11.12 -7.38
C SER A 276 11.14 -10.60 -7.49
N LEU A 277 12.12 -11.40 -7.03
CA LEU A 277 13.53 -11.07 -7.19
C LEU A 277 13.96 -11.06 -8.65
N GLY A 278 13.56 -12.07 -9.44
CA GLY A 278 13.88 -12.14 -10.87
C GLY A 278 13.25 -11.03 -11.69
N LYS A 279 12.09 -10.50 -11.26
CA LYS A 279 11.43 -9.35 -11.89
C LYS A 279 12.07 -8.00 -11.52
N GLN A 280 12.53 -7.85 -10.27
CA GLN A 280 13.02 -6.56 -9.77
C GLN A 280 14.53 -6.33 -9.98
N PHE A 281 15.32 -7.39 -10.10
CA PHE A 281 16.77 -7.29 -10.16
C PHE A 281 17.34 -8.05 -11.36
N GLU A 282 18.12 -7.36 -12.19
CA GLU A 282 18.88 -7.95 -13.30
C GLU A 282 20.35 -8.23 -12.89
N GLY A 283 20.97 -9.23 -13.51
CA GLY A 283 22.39 -9.54 -13.34
C GLY A 283 22.75 -10.23 -12.01
N ASP A 284 24.01 -10.08 -11.60
CA ASP A 284 24.55 -10.70 -10.38
C ASP A 284 24.23 -9.87 -9.14
N TYR A 285 23.29 -10.33 -8.31
CA TYR A 285 22.95 -9.67 -7.05
C TYR A 285 23.32 -10.52 -5.82
N LYS A 286 23.53 -9.86 -4.67
CA LYS A 286 23.78 -10.52 -3.38
C LYS A 286 22.63 -10.26 -2.44
N ILE A 287 22.06 -11.33 -1.89
CA ILE A 287 21.00 -11.26 -0.89
C ILE A 287 21.62 -11.23 0.52
N SER A 288 21.15 -10.30 1.35
CA SER A 288 21.39 -10.28 2.79
C SER A 288 20.10 -9.99 3.56
N PHE A 289 19.97 -10.58 4.75
CA PHE A 289 18.80 -10.51 5.60
C PHE A 289 19.16 -9.85 6.93
N ASN A 290 18.38 -8.86 7.35
CA ASN A 290 18.52 -8.21 8.65
C ASN A 290 17.54 -8.84 9.65
N LEU A 291 18.03 -9.77 10.47
CA LEU A 291 17.20 -10.56 11.38
C LEU A 291 17.59 -10.29 12.84
N ALA A 292 16.63 -10.40 13.75
CA ALA A 292 16.86 -10.46 15.20
C ALA A 292 16.29 -11.78 15.74
N PRO A 293 17.00 -12.92 15.54
CA PRO A 293 16.47 -14.23 15.90
C PRO A 293 16.27 -14.35 17.42
N PRO A 294 15.09 -14.77 17.93
CA PRO A 294 14.82 -14.83 19.36
C PRO A 294 15.81 -15.71 20.14
N ILE A 295 16.34 -16.76 19.50
CA ILE A 295 17.31 -17.70 20.09
C ILE A 295 18.68 -17.03 20.30
N LEU A 296 19.02 -16.03 19.47
CA LEU A 296 20.27 -15.29 19.54
C LEU A 296 20.01 -13.95 20.23
N GLN A 297 19.83 -13.97 21.55
CA GLN A 297 19.63 -12.78 22.37
C GLN A 297 20.80 -11.80 22.18
N SER A 298 20.60 -10.82 21.31
CA SER A 298 21.66 -9.90 20.84
C SER A 298 21.62 -8.56 21.61
N GLY A 299 20.87 -8.50 22.71
CA GLY A 299 20.58 -7.26 23.45
C GLY A 299 19.63 -6.33 22.70
N VAL A 300 19.48 -5.11 23.23
CA VAL A 300 18.65 -4.05 22.66
C VAL A 300 19.51 -2.92 22.04
N ASP A 301 19.00 -2.27 21.02
CA ASP A 301 19.57 -1.05 20.43
C ASP A 301 19.29 0.18 21.31
N ALA A 302 19.77 1.35 20.87
CA ALA A 302 19.61 2.61 21.60
C ALA A 302 18.13 3.03 21.80
N LEU A 303 17.21 2.45 21.02
CA LEU A 303 15.77 2.70 21.09
C LEU A 303 15.03 1.59 21.87
N GLY A 304 15.76 0.69 22.54
CA GLY A 304 15.19 -0.42 23.30
C GLY A 304 14.66 -1.57 22.44
N ARG A 305 15.01 -1.64 21.15
CA ARG A 305 14.52 -2.67 20.22
C ARG A 305 15.52 -3.79 20.05
N PRO A 306 15.10 -5.03 19.73
CA PRO A 306 16.04 -6.14 19.50
C PRO A 306 17.09 -5.81 18.43
N LYS A 307 18.38 -5.98 18.76
CA LYS A 307 19.47 -5.71 17.80
C LYS A 307 19.38 -6.64 16.60
N LYS A 308 19.32 -6.06 15.40
CA LYS A 308 19.36 -6.79 14.14
C LYS A 308 20.80 -7.17 13.78
N ARG A 309 20.96 -8.32 13.15
CA ARG A 309 22.22 -8.85 12.60
C ARG A 309 22.02 -9.17 11.13
N VAL A 310 23.09 -8.97 10.36
CA VAL A 310 23.12 -9.28 8.93
C VAL A 310 23.45 -10.75 8.74
N PHE A 311 22.61 -11.45 7.98
CA PHE A 311 22.80 -12.83 7.55
C PHE A 311 22.89 -12.86 6.03
N GLY A 312 23.85 -13.60 5.47
CA GLY A 312 24.00 -13.70 4.01
C GLY A 312 23.00 -14.65 3.35
N ALA A 313 23.18 -14.87 2.05
CA ALA A 313 22.34 -15.77 1.24
C ALA A 313 22.25 -17.22 1.76
N TRP A 314 23.21 -17.66 2.61
CA TRP A 314 23.15 -18.97 3.27
C TRP A 314 21.90 -19.17 4.14
N MET A 315 21.19 -18.09 4.50
CA MET A 315 19.92 -18.19 5.23
C MET A 315 18.77 -18.75 4.36
N MET A 316 18.85 -18.67 3.03
CA MET A 316 17.81 -19.21 2.12
C MET A 316 17.54 -20.71 2.32
N PRO A 317 18.54 -21.61 2.32
CA PRO A 317 18.31 -23.03 2.61
C PRO A 317 17.81 -23.27 4.04
N VAL A 318 18.16 -22.41 5.01
CA VAL A 318 17.62 -22.47 6.38
C VAL A 318 16.13 -22.16 6.37
N PHE A 319 15.70 -21.08 5.70
CA PHE A 319 14.28 -20.75 5.57
C PHE A 319 13.48 -21.86 4.87
N ARG A 320 14.01 -22.45 3.78
CA ARG A 320 13.36 -23.60 3.12
C ARG A 320 13.16 -24.78 4.07
N THR A 321 14.13 -25.03 4.94
CA THR A 321 14.06 -26.12 5.92
C THR A 321 13.06 -25.79 7.02
N MET A 322 13.15 -24.60 7.60
CA MET A 322 12.22 -24.12 8.64
C MET A 322 10.77 -24.13 8.16
N ALA A 323 10.49 -23.71 6.93
CA ALA A 323 9.14 -23.70 6.37
C ALA A 323 8.46 -25.09 6.39
N LYS A 324 9.23 -26.18 6.26
CA LYS A 324 8.74 -27.56 6.36
C LYS A 324 8.38 -27.98 7.79
N PHE A 325 8.99 -27.33 8.79
CA PHE A 325 8.76 -27.59 10.20
C PHE A 325 7.66 -26.72 10.82
N ARG A 326 6.83 -26.05 10.00
CA ARG A 326 5.67 -25.28 10.49
C ARG A 326 4.68 -26.11 11.33
N SER A 327 4.66 -27.44 11.17
CA SER A 327 3.86 -28.34 12.01
C SER A 327 4.28 -28.32 13.49
N LEU A 328 5.51 -27.92 13.80
CA LEU A 328 5.98 -27.78 15.18
C LEU A 328 5.37 -26.57 15.89
N ARG A 329 4.83 -25.59 15.14
CA ARG A 329 4.23 -24.36 15.67
C ARG A 329 3.24 -24.66 16.81
N GLY A 330 3.47 -24.07 17.97
CA GLY A 330 2.60 -24.21 19.14
C GLY A 330 2.65 -25.58 19.83
N THR A 331 3.50 -26.50 19.39
CA THR A 331 3.76 -27.78 20.08
C THR A 331 4.85 -27.61 21.15
N MET A 332 5.02 -28.61 22.02
CA MET A 332 6.12 -28.61 23.00
C MET A 332 7.53 -28.60 22.35
N PHE A 333 7.62 -29.01 21.09
CA PHE A 333 8.85 -29.04 20.30
C PHE A 333 9.08 -27.75 19.49
N ASP A 334 8.28 -26.70 19.71
CA ASP A 334 8.46 -25.39 19.10
C ASP A 334 9.59 -24.61 19.83
N PRO A 335 10.80 -24.47 19.26
CA PRO A 335 11.87 -23.72 19.91
C PRO A 335 11.57 -22.22 20.01
N PHE A 336 10.71 -21.68 19.15
CA PHE A 336 10.34 -20.26 19.15
C PHE A 336 9.14 -19.99 20.07
N GLY A 337 8.32 -21.03 20.30
CA GLY A 337 7.08 -20.95 21.05
C GLY A 337 7.22 -20.45 22.49
N TYR A 338 8.41 -20.50 23.09
CA TYR A 338 8.66 -20.07 24.46
C TYR A 338 8.90 -18.56 24.62
N SER A 339 9.02 -17.79 23.53
CA SER A 339 9.20 -16.34 23.62
C SER A 339 7.94 -15.62 24.13
N GLU A 340 8.12 -14.46 24.74
CA GLU A 340 7.02 -13.63 25.23
C GLU A 340 6.08 -13.20 24.10
N ASP A 341 6.64 -12.86 22.93
CA ASP A 341 5.86 -12.58 21.71
C ASP A 341 4.93 -13.75 21.36
N ARG A 342 5.44 -14.99 21.33
CA ARG A 342 4.61 -16.16 20.95
C ARG A 342 3.59 -16.51 22.02
N LYS A 343 3.89 -16.29 23.30
CA LYS A 343 2.90 -16.42 24.39
C LYS A 343 1.79 -15.39 24.24
N LEU A 344 2.13 -14.13 23.93
CA LEU A 344 1.18 -13.05 23.69
C LEU A 344 0.23 -13.40 22.54
N GLU A 345 0.74 -13.84 21.39
CA GLU A 345 -0.09 -14.23 20.23
C GLU A 345 -1.08 -15.34 20.58
N ARG A 346 -0.63 -16.40 21.26
CA ARG A 346 -1.51 -17.50 21.67
C ARG A 346 -2.55 -17.06 22.69
N ASN A 347 -2.21 -16.14 23.59
CA ASN A 347 -3.15 -15.58 24.55
C ASN A 347 -4.20 -14.70 23.85
N LEU A 348 -3.81 -13.91 22.85
CA LEU A 348 -4.74 -13.13 22.02
C LEU A 348 -5.74 -14.03 21.28
N ILE A 349 -5.27 -15.13 20.68
CA ILE A 349 -6.16 -16.11 20.01
C ILE A 349 -7.16 -16.71 21.00
N LYS A 350 -6.68 -17.19 22.16
CA LYS A 350 -7.54 -17.81 23.18
C LYS A 350 -8.56 -16.81 23.77
N GLY A 351 -8.11 -15.59 24.06
CA GLY A 351 -9.00 -14.52 24.55
C GLY A 351 -10.08 -14.20 23.53
N TYR A 352 -9.69 -14.01 22.27
CA TYR A 352 -10.63 -13.73 21.19
C TYR A 352 -11.69 -14.83 21.00
N GLU A 353 -11.30 -16.11 21.09
CA GLU A 353 -12.26 -17.22 21.03
C GLU A 353 -13.28 -17.18 22.18
N GLN A 354 -12.83 -16.80 23.39
CA GLN A 354 -13.71 -16.60 24.55
C GLN A 354 -14.62 -15.38 24.38
N ASP A 355 -14.12 -14.30 23.79
CA ASP A 355 -14.87 -13.10 23.50
C ASP A 355 -15.98 -13.38 22.48
N VAL A 356 -15.68 -14.14 21.43
CA VAL A 356 -16.68 -14.57 20.43
C VAL A 356 -17.81 -15.37 21.12
N VAL A 357 -17.47 -16.33 21.98
CA VAL A 357 -18.46 -17.12 22.71
C VAL A 357 -19.31 -16.22 23.62
N THR A 358 -18.70 -15.24 24.29
CA THR A 358 -19.40 -14.32 25.19
C THR A 358 -20.31 -13.36 24.41
N ALA A 359 -19.82 -12.78 23.32
CA ALA A 359 -20.55 -11.89 22.44
C ALA A 359 -21.77 -12.58 21.82
N VAL A 360 -21.62 -13.83 21.36
CA VAL A 360 -22.72 -14.65 20.84
C VAL A 360 -23.78 -14.93 21.90
N LYS A 361 -23.37 -15.23 23.14
CA LYS A 361 -24.31 -15.50 24.26
C LYS A 361 -25.11 -14.26 24.68
N LEU A 362 -24.48 -13.09 24.62
CA LEU A 362 -25.08 -11.82 25.04
C LEU A 362 -25.67 -11.03 23.87
N LEU A 363 -25.79 -11.65 22.69
CA LEU A 363 -26.23 -10.97 21.48
C LEU A 363 -27.70 -10.54 21.59
N SER A 364 -27.94 -9.26 21.38
CA SER A 364 -29.23 -8.60 21.42
C SER A 364 -29.18 -7.34 20.56
N PRO A 365 -30.33 -6.71 20.24
CA PRO A 365 -30.33 -5.43 19.52
C PRO A 365 -29.55 -4.32 20.23
N LYS A 366 -29.35 -4.40 21.56
CA LYS A 366 -28.58 -3.41 22.35
C LYS A 366 -27.08 -3.68 22.36
N THR A 367 -26.68 -4.93 22.15
CA THR A 367 -25.29 -5.38 22.29
C THR A 367 -24.64 -5.71 20.96
N HIS A 368 -25.41 -5.77 19.86
CA HIS A 368 -24.92 -6.08 18.52
C HIS A 368 -23.74 -5.19 18.12
N ASP A 369 -23.89 -3.87 18.16
CA ASP A 369 -22.85 -2.95 17.71
C ASP A 369 -21.61 -2.99 18.62
N ILE A 370 -21.82 -3.20 19.92
CA ILE A 370 -20.74 -3.39 20.90
C ILE A 370 -19.96 -4.68 20.59
N ALA A 371 -20.67 -5.78 20.27
CA ALA A 371 -20.07 -7.06 19.90
C ALA A 371 -19.27 -6.94 18.58
N VAL A 372 -19.81 -6.25 17.58
CA VAL A 372 -19.10 -5.98 16.33
C VAL A 372 -17.82 -5.19 16.59
N GLU A 373 -17.89 -4.13 17.40
CA GLU A 373 -16.73 -3.30 17.71
C GLU A 373 -15.68 -4.08 18.51
N LEU A 374 -16.10 -4.83 19.54
CA LEU A 374 -15.22 -5.65 20.38
C LEU A 374 -14.44 -6.66 19.53
N LEU A 375 -15.14 -7.39 18.64
CA LEU A 375 -14.54 -8.39 17.77
C LEU A 375 -13.75 -7.77 16.61
N SER A 376 -13.87 -6.45 16.39
CA SER A 376 -13.06 -5.69 15.44
C SER A 376 -11.77 -5.11 16.03
N LEU A 377 -11.60 -5.12 17.36
CA LEU A 377 -10.42 -4.59 18.02
C LEU A 377 -9.08 -5.18 17.57
N PRO A 378 -8.96 -6.49 17.23
CA PRO A 378 -7.70 -7.02 16.71
C PRO A 378 -7.21 -6.29 15.46
N ASP A 379 -8.06 -5.55 14.75
CA ASP A 379 -7.61 -4.78 13.62
C ASP A 379 -6.63 -3.65 14.01
N GLN A 380 -6.79 -3.10 15.22
CA GLN A 380 -5.93 -2.06 15.77
C GLN A 380 -4.59 -2.59 16.30
N ILE A 381 -4.48 -3.91 16.52
CA ILE A 381 -3.27 -4.57 16.99
C ILE A 381 -2.41 -4.91 15.77
N ARG A 382 -1.43 -4.03 15.47
CA ARG A 382 -0.52 -4.14 14.32
C ARG A 382 0.93 -4.02 14.77
N GLY A 383 1.86 -4.42 13.90
CA GLY A 383 3.30 -4.37 14.16
C GLY A 383 3.87 -5.67 14.75
N TYR A 384 5.13 -5.61 15.17
CA TYR A 384 5.91 -6.75 15.69
C TYR A 384 6.70 -6.35 16.94
N GLY A 385 6.95 -7.31 17.84
CA GLY A 385 7.71 -7.10 19.08
C GLY A 385 7.19 -5.91 19.89
N PRO A 386 8.06 -4.97 20.32
CA PRO A 386 7.66 -3.83 21.15
C PRO A 386 6.54 -2.94 20.56
N VAL A 387 6.45 -2.84 19.23
CA VAL A 387 5.39 -2.06 18.57
C VAL A 387 4.03 -2.72 18.75
N LYS A 388 3.99 -4.06 18.71
CA LYS A 388 2.77 -4.83 18.95
C LYS A 388 2.39 -4.80 20.41
N GLU A 389 3.34 -4.96 21.32
CA GLU A 389 3.11 -4.86 22.78
C GLU A 389 2.46 -3.51 23.14
N ALA A 390 3.01 -2.40 22.64
CA ALA A 390 2.44 -1.07 22.83
C ALA A 390 1.03 -0.94 22.23
N SER A 391 0.80 -1.53 21.05
CA SER A 391 -0.52 -1.53 20.41
C SER A 391 -1.55 -2.34 21.20
N VAL A 392 -1.16 -3.50 21.75
CA VAL A 392 -2.00 -4.30 22.65
C VAL A 392 -2.33 -3.52 23.92
N ALA A 393 -1.33 -2.89 24.54
CA ALA A 393 -1.53 -2.07 25.73
C ALA A 393 -2.51 -0.91 25.50
N LYS A 394 -2.41 -0.24 24.35
CA LYS A 394 -3.33 0.83 23.94
C LYS A 394 -4.76 0.30 23.70
N ALA A 395 -4.89 -0.87 23.06
CA ALA A 395 -6.19 -1.48 22.78
C ALA A 395 -6.89 -1.98 24.06
N LYS A 396 -6.12 -2.32 25.11
CA LYS A 396 -6.63 -2.89 26.36
C LYS A 396 -7.69 -2.03 27.04
N ALA A 397 -7.50 -0.71 27.08
CA ALA A 397 -8.48 0.20 27.71
C ALA A 397 -9.83 0.17 26.97
N ARG A 398 -9.82 0.16 25.63
CA ARG A 398 -11.05 0.07 24.84
C ARG A 398 -11.69 -1.31 24.95
N TYR A 399 -10.89 -2.37 24.97
CA TYR A 399 -11.34 -3.73 25.24
C TYR A 399 -12.06 -3.84 26.57
N GLU A 400 -11.45 -3.37 27.67
CA GLU A 400 -12.06 -3.45 29.01
C GLU A 400 -13.38 -2.66 29.09
N GLN A 401 -13.48 -1.54 28.39
CA GLN A 401 -14.71 -0.77 28.28
C GLN A 401 -15.79 -1.56 27.52
N LEU A 402 -15.49 -2.04 26.31
CA LEU A 402 -16.44 -2.78 25.48
C LEU A 402 -16.87 -4.10 26.12
N ALA A 403 -15.97 -4.80 26.82
CA ALA A 403 -16.31 -6.02 27.56
C ALA A 403 -17.29 -5.73 28.72
N LYS A 404 -17.14 -4.60 29.43
CA LYS A 404 -18.09 -4.17 30.46
C LYS A 404 -19.44 -3.79 29.84
N ASP A 405 -19.42 -3.01 28.76
CA ASP A 405 -20.62 -2.56 28.06
C ASP A 405 -21.37 -3.74 27.43
N LEU A 406 -20.67 -4.80 27.01
CA LEU A 406 -21.31 -6.01 26.48
C LEU A 406 -22.12 -6.75 27.56
N VAL A 407 -21.62 -6.78 28.80
CA VAL A 407 -22.31 -7.41 29.95
C VAL A 407 -23.40 -6.50 30.51
N ASN A 408 -23.13 -5.20 30.58
CA ASN A 408 -24.04 -4.17 31.08
C ASN A 408 -24.24 -3.08 30.02
N PRO A 409 -25.12 -3.33 29.01
CA PRO A 409 -25.27 -2.41 27.89
C PRO A 409 -25.77 -1.05 28.35
N PRO A 410 -25.12 0.05 27.93
CA PRO A 410 -25.66 1.38 28.14
C PRO A 410 -27.05 1.50 27.47
N PRO A 411 -27.90 2.42 27.93
CA PRO A 411 -29.18 2.67 27.27
C PRO A 411 -28.95 3.02 25.80
N LEU A 412 -29.84 2.54 24.92
CA LEU A 412 -29.79 2.80 23.48
C LEU A 412 -29.71 4.32 23.27
N VAL A 413 -28.55 4.80 22.82
CA VAL A 413 -28.42 6.18 22.39
C VAL A 413 -29.11 6.25 21.03
N ALA A 414 -30.25 6.92 20.95
CA ALA A 414 -30.91 7.16 19.68
C ALA A 414 -29.89 7.80 18.72
N PRO A 415 -29.83 7.38 17.44
CA PRO A 415 -28.87 7.93 16.51
C PRO A 415 -29.01 9.45 16.51
N ARG A 416 -27.93 10.16 16.86
CA ARG A 416 -27.85 11.61 16.66
C ARG A 416 -28.00 11.81 15.16
N ILE A 417 -29.19 12.26 14.75
CA ILE A 417 -29.41 12.84 13.44
C ILE A 417 -28.35 13.92 13.30
N ALA A 418 -27.35 13.67 12.46
CA ALA A 418 -26.42 14.71 12.05
C ALA A 418 -27.26 15.80 11.40
N ALA A 419 -27.36 16.95 12.05
CA ALA A 419 -27.96 18.13 11.45
C ALA A 419 -27.18 18.49 10.18
N GLU A 420 -27.94 18.85 9.15
CA GLU A 420 -27.53 19.17 7.77
C GLU A 420 -26.33 20.10 7.61
#